data_AF-A0AAV8XEB2-F1
#
_entry.id   AF-A0AAV8XEB2-F1
#
_cell.length_a   1.000
_cell.length_b   1.000
_cell.length_c   1.000
_cell.angle_alpha   90.00
_cell.angle_beta   90.00
_cell.angle_gamma   90.00
#
_symmetry.space_group_name_H-M   'P 1'
#
loop_
_entity.id
_entity.type
_entity.pdbx_description
1 polymer ?
#
loop_
_entity_poly.entity_id
_entity_poly.type
_entity_poly.pdbx_seq_one_letter_code
_entity_poly.pdbx_strand_id
1 'polypeptide(L)'
;LNENCPEKPWSEWSPCSASCGKGFKERYRLSLEFTEEDEFDEDDPCNNQKVRETVECFEKPCEENTKVINELACGLPKDIGVCKSNIDRWYFDSTKGNCEIFSYSGCGGNINNFNTLEQCQTLCAKYQKELIANLTSRRKELDAKMSEVLPYNIQNDAVNGNYCDNFLKRKWNNLYNFMF
;
A
#
# COMPACT_ATOMS: atom_id res chain seq x y z
N LEU A 1 -7.98 21.09 48.28
CA LEU A 1 -8.06 20.62 46.87
C LEU A 1 -9.34 19.83 46.65
N ASN A 2 -10.48 20.48 46.90
CA ASN A 2 -11.79 20.01 46.47
C ASN A 2 -12.72 21.22 46.59
N GLU A 3 -12.53 22.19 45.70
CA GLU A 3 -13.36 23.39 45.67
C GLU A 3 -14.24 23.30 44.43
N ASN A 4 -15.55 23.27 44.65
CA ASN A 4 -16.56 23.17 43.60
C ASN A 4 -16.62 24.50 42.85
N CYS A 5 -15.75 24.71 41.87
CA CYS A 5 -15.81 25.88 41.00
C CYS A 5 -17.14 25.87 40.22
N PRO A 6 -17.82 27.02 40.04
CA PRO A 6 -19.01 27.12 39.19
C PRO A 6 -18.65 26.80 37.73
N GLU A 7 -19.35 25.84 37.13
CA GLU A 7 -19.00 25.33 35.80
C GLU A 7 -19.93 25.90 34.72
N LYS A 8 -19.35 26.33 33.59
CA LYS A 8 -20.14 26.67 32.39
C LYS A 8 -20.73 25.40 31.76
N PRO A 9 -21.80 25.55 30.95
CA PRO A 9 -22.24 24.48 30.06
C PRO A 9 -21.10 23.96 29.19
N TRP A 10 -21.11 22.67 28.90
CA TRP A 10 -20.19 22.07 27.95
C TRP A 10 -20.37 22.65 26.56
N SER A 11 -19.27 22.72 25.81
CA SER A 11 -19.31 22.90 24.36
C SER A 11 -20.02 21.71 23.70
N GLU A 12 -20.38 21.90 22.43
CA GLU A 12 -20.70 20.78 21.56
C GLU A 12 -19.52 19.81 21.47
N TRP A 13 -19.85 18.55 21.18
CA TRP A 13 -18.85 17.54 20.86
C TRP A 13 -18.15 17.86 19.55
N SER A 14 -16.85 17.60 19.48
CA SER A 14 -16.12 17.54 18.22
C SER A 14 -16.69 16.42 17.33
N PRO A 15 -16.41 16.48 16.02
CA PRO A 15 -16.51 15.29 15.17
C PRO A 15 -15.70 14.12 15.76
N CYS A 16 -16.08 12.89 15.40
CA CYS A 16 -15.29 11.71 15.76
C CYS A 16 -13.88 11.84 15.17
N SER A 17 -12.86 11.49 15.94
CA SER A 17 -11.46 11.49 15.51
C SER A 17 -11.19 10.47 14.40
N ALA A 18 -12.09 9.51 14.23
CA ALA A 18 -12.06 8.50 13.17
C ALA A 18 -13.21 8.75 12.19
N SER A 19 -13.00 8.43 10.91
CA SER A 19 -14.03 8.48 9.86
C SER A 19 -14.69 7.12 9.59
N CYS A 20 -14.21 6.08 10.25
CA CYS A 20 -14.77 4.73 10.30
C CYS A 20 -14.29 4.02 11.58
N GLY A 21 -15.01 3.00 12.04
CA GLY A 21 -14.61 2.18 13.18
C GLY A 21 -14.58 2.97 14.50
N LYS A 22 -13.69 2.56 15.41
CA LYS A 22 -13.57 3.14 16.74
C LYS A 22 -12.73 4.42 16.71
N GLY A 23 -13.23 5.49 17.31
CA GLY A 23 -12.51 6.75 17.52
C GLY A 23 -12.88 7.40 18.85
N PHE A 24 -12.50 8.67 19.00
CA PHE A 24 -12.83 9.48 20.17
C PHE A 24 -13.37 10.84 19.74
N LYS A 25 -14.28 11.41 20.53
CA LYS A 25 -14.73 12.80 20.37
C LYS A 25 -14.55 13.54 21.68
N GLU A 26 -14.34 14.85 21.59
CA GLU A 26 -13.96 15.69 22.71
C GLU A 26 -14.89 16.89 22.84
N ARG A 27 -15.13 17.32 24.08
CA ARG A 27 -15.77 18.60 24.37
C ARG A 27 -15.08 19.27 25.55
N TYR A 28 -15.32 20.56 25.72
CA TYR A 28 -14.70 21.34 26.78
C TYR A 28 -15.72 22.21 27.51
N ARG A 29 -15.46 22.51 28.78
CA ARG A 29 -16.14 23.57 29.52
C ARG A 29 -15.11 24.40 30.27
N LEU A 30 -15.51 25.60 30.66
CA LEU A 30 -14.70 26.47 31.50
C LEU A 30 -15.31 26.48 32.90
N SER A 31 -14.49 26.43 33.94
CA SER A 31 -14.85 27.07 35.20
C SER A 31 -15.05 28.56 34.93
N LEU A 32 -16.09 29.14 35.49
CA LEU A 32 -16.41 30.55 35.30
C LEU A 32 -15.27 31.46 35.79
N GLU A 33 -14.99 32.54 35.05
CA GLU A 33 -14.50 33.77 35.66
C GLU A 33 -15.55 34.87 35.54
N PHE A 34 -15.45 35.79 36.49
CA PHE A 34 -16.39 36.80 36.92
C PHE A 34 -16.78 37.82 35.84
N THR A 35 -17.87 38.53 36.12
CA THR A 35 -18.40 39.65 35.34
C THR A 35 -17.39 40.79 35.21
N GLU A 36 -17.54 41.65 34.20
CA GLU A 36 -16.65 42.79 33.88
C GLU A 36 -16.46 43.83 35.02
N GLU A 37 -16.97 43.58 36.22
CA GLU A 37 -16.89 44.44 37.41
C GLU A 37 -15.98 43.89 38.52
N ASP A 38 -15.46 42.66 38.41
CA ASP A 38 -14.69 42.01 39.46
C ASP A 38 -13.16 42.12 39.18
N GLU A 39 -12.41 42.55 40.21
CA GLU A 39 -10.95 42.71 40.18
C GLU A 39 -10.28 41.36 39.86
N PHE A 40 -9.35 41.36 38.90
CA PHE A 40 -8.59 40.17 38.49
C PHE A 40 -7.68 39.71 39.63
N ASP A 41 -8.12 38.70 40.39
CA ASP A 41 -7.33 38.06 41.44
C ASP A 41 -6.41 36.98 40.82
N GLU A 42 -5.10 37.26 40.74
CA GLU A 42 -4.09 36.32 40.26
C GLU A 42 -4.00 35.03 41.12
N ASP A 43 -4.58 35.04 42.32
CA ASP A 43 -4.56 33.94 43.27
C ASP A 43 -5.84 33.05 43.25
N ASP A 44 -6.79 33.27 42.33
CA ASP A 44 -8.00 32.42 42.22
C ASP A 44 -7.66 31.04 41.60
N PRO A 45 -7.78 29.92 42.36
CA PRO A 45 -7.50 28.58 41.86
C PRO A 45 -8.49 28.09 40.79
N CYS A 46 -9.62 28.78 40.59
CA CYS A 46 -10.62 28.48 39.56
C CYS A 46 -10.33 29.22 38.23
N ASN A 47 -9.35 30.12 38.17
CA ASN A 47 -9.00 30.85 36.96
C ASN A 47 -8.39 29.91 35.89
N ASN A 48 -8.83 30.04 34.64
CA ASN A 48 -8.35 29.27 33.47
C ASN A 48 -8.51 27.75 33.52
N GLN A 49 -9.38 27.19 34.37
CA GLN A 49 -9.61 25.75 34.38
C GLN A 49 -10.53 25.31 33.22
N LYS A 50 -9.89 25.04 32.06
CA LYS A 50 -10.55 24.36 30.94
C LYS A 50 -10.59 22.86 31.19
N VAL A 51 -11.76 22.34 31.51
CA VAL A 51 -11.98 20.91 31.68
C VAL A 51 -12.32 20.28 30.32
N ARG A 52 -11.64 19.18 29.98
CA ARG A 52 -11.86 18.39 28.76
C ARG A 52 -12.54 17.07 29.12
N GLU A 53 -13.51 16.68 28.32
CA GLU A 53 -14.09 15.34 28.35
C GLU A 53 -13.88 14.66 26.99
N THR A 54 -13.49 13.39 27.03
CA THR A 54 -13.26 12.55 25.85
C THR A 54 -14.09 11.27 25.98
N VAL A 55 -14.86 10.94 24.94
CA VAL A 55 -15.66 9.70 24.89
C VAL A 55 -15.40 8.94 23.60
N GLU A 56 -15.59 7.62 23.66
CA GLU A 56 -15.52 6.77 22.47
C GLU A 56 -16.67 7.08 21.50
N CYS A 57 -16.36 7.07 20.21
CA CYS A 57 -17.33 7.10 19.12
C CYS A 57 -17.11 5.90 18.20
N PHE A 58 -18.20 5.47 17.56
CA PHE A 58 -18.19 4.37 16.60
C PHE A 58 -18.80 4.89 15.31
N GLU A 59 -17.94 5.23 14.36
CA GLU A 59 -18.37 5.50 13.01
C GLU A 59 -18.74 4.21 12.29
N LYS A 60 -19.26 4.34 11.07
CA LYS A 60 -19.49 3.19 10.17
C LYS A 60 -18.30 2.21 10.22
N PRO A 61 -18.52 0.89 10.18
CA PRO A 61 -17.43 -0.08 10.17
C PRO A 61 -16.37 0.32 9.14
N CYS A 62 -15.10 0.31 9.54
CA CYS A 62 -14.04 0.35 8.54
C CYS A 62 -14.23 -0.91 7.70
N GLU A 63 -14.52 -0.76 6.41
CA GLU A 63 -14.81 -1.91 5.56
C GLU A 63 -13.63 -2.89 5.62
N GLU A 64 -13.83 -4.03 6.28
CA GLU A 64 -12.87 -5.15 6.36
C GLU A 64 -12.75 -5.92 5.03
N ASN A 65 -13.11 -5.32 3.90
CA ASN A 65 -12.97 -5.95 2.60
C ASN A 65 -11.60 -5.65 1.96
N THR A 66 -10.57 -5.54 2.81
CA THR A 66 -9.16 -5.41 2.40
C THR A 66 -8.77 -6.51 1.42
N LYS A 67 -9.33 -7.73 1.51
CA LYS A 67 -9.08 -8.78 0.51
C LYS A 67 -9.53 -8.39 -0.90
N VAL A 68 -10.75 -7.85 -1.03
CA VAL A 68 -11.30 -7.43 -2.32
C VAL A 68 -10.59 -6.17 -2.82
N ILE A 69 -10.29 -5.23 -1.93
CA ILE A 69 -9.56 -4.00 -2.29
C ILE A 69 -8.13 -4.33 -2.74
N ASN A 70 -7.45 -5.31 -2.12
CA ASN A 70 -6.11 -5.73 -2.53
C ASN A 70 -6.10 -6.35 -3.94
N GLU A 71 -7.00 -7.30 -4.21
CA GLU A 71 -7.11 -7.93 -5.53
C GLU A 71 -7.54 -6.91 -6.60
N LEU A 72 -8.46 -5.99 -6.26
CA LEU A 72 -8.94 -4.97 -7.17
C LEU A 72 -7.91 -3.87 -7.43
N ALA A 73 -7.17 -3.40 -6.42
CA ALA A 73 -6.19 -2.34 -6.61
C ALA A 73 -4.92 -2.85 -7.27
N CYS A 74 -4.28 -3.87 -6.70
CA CYS A 74 -2.95 -4.30 -7.13
C CYS A 74 -2.96 -4.98 -8.51
N GLY A 75 -4.12 -5.41 -8.99
CA GLY A 75 -4.28 -5.96 -10.34
C GLY A 75 -4.53 -4.93 -11.43
N LEU A 76 -4.87 -3.68 -11.10
CA LEU A 76 -5.15 -2.64 -12.09
C LEU A 76 -3.85 -2.04 -12.67
N PRO A 77 -3.86 -1.53 -13.91
CA PRO A 77 -2.72 -0.78 -14.44
C PRO A 77 -2.56 0.55 -13.70
N LYS A 78 -1.38 1.18 -13.78
CA LYS A 78 -1.26 2.60 -13.44
C LYS A 78 -2.19 3.42 -14.33
N ASP A 79 -2.89 4.37 -13.73
CA ASP A 79 -3.74 5.32 -14.46
C ASP A 79 -3.32 6.75 -14.11
N ILE A 80 -2.79 7.44 -15.12
CA ILE A 80 -2.30 8.82 -15.01
C ILE A 80 -3.46 9.76 -14.69
N GLY A 81 -4.70 9.44 -15.10
CA GLY A 81 -5.84 10.34 -15.00
C GLY A 81 -5.85 11.42 -16.09
N VAL A 82 -6.74 12.39 -15.95
CA VAL A 82 -7.09 13.36 -17.02
C VAL A 82 -6.67 14.80 -16.75
N CYS A 83 -6.11 15.07 -15.57
CA CYS A 83 -5.64 16.40 -15.19
C CYS A 83 -4.25 16.72 -15.79
N LYS A 84 -3.56 17.76 -15.29
CA LYS A 84 -2.29 18.25 -15.86
C LYS A 84 -1.17 18.45 -14.84
N SER A 85 -1.36 17.99 -13.60
CA SER A 85 -0.29 18.03 -12.59
C SER A 85 0.71 16.90 -12.85
N ASN A 86 1.87 16.96 -12.19
CA ASN A 86 2.84 15.87 -12.19
C ASN A 86 3.17 15.54 -10.74
N ILE A 87 2.43 14.59 -10.17
CA ILE A 87 2.50 14.21 -8.76
C ILE A 87 3.05 12.79 -8.69
N ASP A 88 4.19 12.62 -8.03
CA ASP A 88 4.77 11.29 -7.81
C ASP A 88 3.84 10.47 -6.92
N ARG A 89 3.44 9.31 -7.43
CA ARG A 89 2.62 8.32 -6.74
C ARG A 89 3.22 6.94 -6.95
N TRP A 90 2.88 6.02 -6.07
CA TRP A 90 3.27 4.62 -6.16
C TRP A 90 2.12 3.79 -6.73
N TYR A 91 2.41 2.82 -7.56
CA TYR A 91 1.45 1.80 -8.01
C TYR A 91 2.12 0.42 -7.94
N PHE A 92 1.32 -0.63 -7.83
CA PHE A 92 1.81 -1.99 -7.96
C PHE A 92 1.87 -2.40 -9.43
N ASP A 93 3.06 -2.72 -9.92
CA ASP A 93 3.29 -3.26 -11.25
C ASP A 93 3.17 -4.78 -11.21
N SER A 94 2.05 -5.32 -11.68
CA SER A 94 1.79 -6.76 -11.70
C SER A 94 2.67 -7.53 -12.70
N THR A 95 3.34 -6.86 -13.64
CA THR A 95 4.28 -7.51 -14.56
C THR A 95 5.61 -7.76 -13.86
N LYS A 96 6.07 -6.79 -13.06
CA LYS A 96 7.31 -6.89 -12.28
C LYS A 96 7.10 -7.51 -10.89
N GLY A 97 5.86 -7.53 -10.40
CA GLY A 97 5.50 -8.00 -9.07
C GLY A 97 6.03 -7.09 -7.95
N ASN A 98 6.17 -5.79 -8.19
CA ASN A 98 6.69 -4.82 -7.22
C ASN A 98 5.98 -3.46 -7.30
N CYS A 99 6.18 -2.61 -6.30
CA CYS A 99 5.69 -1.23 -6.30
C CYS A 99 6.69 -0.30 -7.04
N GLU A 100 6.18 0.56 -7.91
CA GLU A 100 6.94 1.47 -8.77
C GLU A 100 6.34 2.88 -8.71
N ILE A 101 7.16 3.90 -9.00
CA ILE A 101 6.70 5.30 -9.07
C ILE A 101 6.07 5.58 -10.45
N PHE A 102 5.02 6.41 -10.48
CA PHE A 102 4.47 6.99 -11.70
C PHE A 102 3.99 8.43 -11.47
N SER A 103 3.94 9.21 -12.57
CA SER A 103 3.44 10.59 -12.56
C SER A 103 1.90 10.61 -12.67
N TYR A 104 1.22 10.88 -11.55
CA TYR A 104 -0.23 11.06 -11.50
C TYR A 104 -0.63 12.50 -11.83
N SER A 105 -1.66 12.64 -12.66
CA SER A 105 -2.12 13.94 -13.16
C SER A 105 -2.85 14.81 -12.13
N GLY A 106 -3.19 14.25 -10.96
CA GLY A 106 -3.87 14.95 -9.86
C GLY A 106 -5.38 14.74 -9.78
N CYS A 107 -6.03 14.18 -10.81
CA CYS A 107 -7.44 13.79 -10.74
C CYS A 107 -7.77 12.59 -11.64
N GLY A 108 -8.90 11.93 -11.36
CA GLY A 108 -9.29 10.70 -12.05
C GLY A 108 -8.42 9.53 -11.57
N GLY A 109 -7.96 8.71 -12.50
CA GLY A 109 -7.15 7.56 -12.16
C GLY A 109 -7.97 6.39 -11.63
N ASN A 110 -7.26 5.41 -11.09
CA ASN A 110 -7.85 4.28 -10.38
C ASN A 110 -7.20 4.10 -8.99
N ILE A 111 -7.65 3.09 -8.27
CA ILE A 111 -7.25 2.83 -6.88
C ILE A 111 -5.84 2.23 -6.73
N ASN A 112 -5.16 1.83 -7.82
CA ASN A 112 -3.75 1.45 -7.81
C ASN A 112 -2.85 2.70 -7.79
N ASN A 113 -3.01 3.51 -6.75
CA ASN A 113 -2.40 4.83 -6.63
C ASN A 113 -2.20 5.17 -5.15
N PHE A 114 -0.96 5.07 -4.69
CA PHE A 114 -0.57 5.19 -3.29
C PHE A 114 0.36 6.40 -3.09
N ASN A 115 0.29 7.03 -1.92
CA ASN A 115 1.13 8.19 -1.62
C ASN A 115 2.57 7.78 -1.27
N THR A 116 2.76 6.58 -0.73
CA THR A 116 4.07 6.09 -0.27
C THR A 116 4.33 4.66 -0.72
N LEU A 117 5.61 4.30 -0.81
CA LEU A 117 6.04 2.92 -1.09
C LEU A 117 5.48 1.94 -0.06
N GLU A 118 5.54 2.30 1.23
CA GLU A 118 5.07 1.46 2.34
C GLU A 118 3.57 1.16 2.24
N GLN A 119 2.76 2.15 1.85
CA GLN A 119 1.33 1.96 1.63
C GLN A 119 1.08 0.94 0.51
N CYS A 120 1.79 1.10 -0.62
CA CYS A 120 1.69 0.16 -1.75
C CYS A 120 2.13 -1.26 -1.34
N GLN A 121 3.29 -1.39 -0.70
CA GLN A 121 3.84 -2.68 -0.30
C GLN A 121 2.95 -3.39 0.72
N THR A 122 2.48 -2.68 1.74
CA THR A 122 1.63 -3.25 2.79
C THR A 122 0.31 -3.73 2.20
N LEU A 123 -0.31 -2.93 1.33
CA LEU A 123 -1.59 -3.28 0.71
C LEU A 123 -1.46 -4.42 -0.30
N CYS A 124 -0.38 -4.42 -1.11
CA CYS A 124 -0.18 -5.40 -2.18
C CYS A 124 0.66 -6.63 -1.80
N ALA A 125 1.20 -6.73 -0.59
CA ALA A 125 2.03 -7.85 -0.17
C ALA A 125 1.36 -9.22 -0.35
N LYS A 126 0.05 -9.31 -0.07
CA LYS A 126 -0.70 -10.56 -0.27
C LYS A 126 -0.86 -10.90 -1.75
N TYR A 127 -1.28 -9.92 -2.55
CA TYR A 127 -1.44 -10.07 -4.00
C TYR A 127 -0.12 -10.49 -4.66
N GLN A 128 1.00 -9.87 -4.26
CA GLN A 128 2.34 -10.22 -4.71
C GLN A 128 2.69 -11.68 -4.44
N LYS A 129 2.42 -12.18 -3.23
CA LYS A 129 2.68 -13.59 -2.86
C LYS A 129 1.89 -14.55 -3.73
N GLU A 130 0.60 -14.28 -3.94
CA GLU A 130 -0.28 -15.11 -4.77
C GLU A 130 0.15 -15.09 -6.24
N LEU A 131 0.56 -13.93 -6.77
CA LEU A 131 1.10 -13.77 -8.12
C LEU A 131 2.37 -14.61 -8.31
N ILE A 132 3.34 -14.51 -7.39
CA ILE A 132 4.60 -15.26 -7.47
C ILE A 132 4.34 -16.78 -7.39
N ALA A 133 3.44 -17.21 -6.51
CA ALA A 133 3.06 -18.62 -6.41
C ALA A 133 2.50 -19.13 -7.74
N ASN A 134 1.59 -18.38 -8.37
CA ASN A 134 1.00 -18.73 -9.67
C ASN A 134 2.05 -18.80 -10.79
N LEU A 135 2.94 -17.80 -10.87
CA LEU A 135 4.03 -17.78 -11.87
C LEU A 135 5.00 -18.95 -11.67
N THR A 136 5.32 -19.29 -10.42
CA THR A 136 6.21 -20.41 -10.10
C THR A 136 5.60 -21.75 -10.51
N SER A 137 4.30 -21.95 -10.25
CA SER A 137 3.58 -23.15 -10.67
C SER A 137 3.57 -23.29 -12.20
N ARG A 138 3.23 -22.21 -12.93
CA ARG A 138 3.28 -22.20 -14.40
C ARG A 138 4.67 -22.47 -14.94
N ARG A 139 5.71 -21.93 -14.30
CA ARG A 139 7.10 -22.19 -14.69
C ARG A 139 7.46 -23.67 -14.55
N LYS A 140 7.11 -24.31 -13.43
CA LYS A 140 7.33 -25.74 -13.23
C LYS A 140 6.63 -26.59 -14.29
N GLU A 141 5.40 -26.24 -14.67
CA GLU A 141 4.68 -26.92 -15.74
C GLU A 141 5.38 -26.75 -17.11
N LEU A 142 5.88 -25.55 -17.40
CA LEU A 142 6.64 -25.29 -18.62
C LEU A 142 7.98 -26.04 -18.62
N ASP A 143 8.69 -26.10 -17.49
CA ASP A 143 9.95 -26.82 -17.35
C ASP A 143 9.75 -28.34 -17.52
N ALA A 144 8.67 -28.89 -16.96
CA ALA A 144 8.30 -30.30 -17.15
C ALA A 144 8.00 -30.62 -18.62
N LYS A 145 7.17 -29.78 -19.28
CA LYS A 145 6.87 -29.92 -20.72
C LYS A 145 8.13 -29.75 -21.59
N MET A 146 9.04 -28.84 -21.21
CA MET A 146 10.31 -28.67 -21.93
C MET A 146 11.21 -29.89 -21.80
N SER A 147 11.21 -30.53 -20.62
CA SER A 147 11.97 -31.74 -20.36
C SER A 147 11.45 -32.95 -21.15
N GLU A 148 10.14 -32.98 -21.46
CA GLU A 148 9.55 -33.97 -22.38
C GLU A 148 9.95 -33.74 -23.85
N VAL A 149 10.14 -32.47 -24.25
CA VAL A 149 10.47 -32.09 -25.63
C VAL A 149 11.98 -32.11 -25.91
N LEU A 150 12.83 -32.04 -24.89
CA LEU A 150 14.30 -32.16 -25.00
C LEU A 150 14.76 -33.52 -24.45
N PRO A 151 14.87 -34.58 -25.27
CA PRO A 151 15.34 -35.89 -24.79
C PRO A 151 16.85 -35.94 -24.50
N TYR A 152 17.57 -34.81 -24.53
CA TYR A 152 19.03 -34.81 -24.46
C TYR A 152 19.54 -34.34 -23.10
N ASN A 153 19.98 -35.31 -22.31
CA ASN A 153 20.61 -35.12 -21.01
C ASN A 153 22.06 -34.60 -21.18
N ILE A 154 22.27 -33.28 -21.19
CA ILE A 154 23.61 -32.67 -21.13
C ILE A 154 24.10 -32.68 -19.67
N GLN A 155 24.23 -33.85 -19.04
CA GLN A 155 24.85 -33.97 -17.71
C GLN A 155 26.21 -34.69 -17.72
N ASN A 156 26.75 -35.08 -18.88
CA ASN A 156 28.06 -35.75 -18.94
C ASN A 156 29.18 -34.99 -19.68
N ASP A 157 28.95 -33.80 -20.24
CA ASP A 157 29.94 -33.17 -21.14
C ASP A 157 30.67 -31.94 -20.56
N ALA A 158 30.45 -31.60 -19.28
CA ALA A 158 31.18 -30.51 -18.60
C ALA A 158 32.56 -30.94 -18.05
N VAL A 159 33.08 -32.11 -18.43
CA VAL A 159 34.44 -32.53 -18.06
C VAL A 159 35.47 -32.27 -19.17
N ASN A 160 35.06 -32.10 -20.43
CA ASN A 160 36.01 -31.83 -21.52
C ASN A 160 35.49 -30.73 -22.45
N GLY A 161 35.89 -29.48 -22.16
CA GLY A 161 35.49 -28.26 -22.84
C GLY A 161 35.88 -28.20 -24.33
N ASN A 162 35.10 -28.83 -25.21
CA ASN A 162 35.29 -28.74 -26.66
C ASN A 162 34.00 -28.81 -27.50
N TYR A 163 32.84 -28.49 -26.92
CA TYR A 163 31.55 -28.72 -27.62
C TYR A 163 31.00 -27.52 -28.41
N CYS A 164 31.36 -26.28 -28.08
CA CYS A 164 30.91 -25.13 -28.88
C CYS A 164 31.54 -25.08 -30.29
N ASP A 165 32.65 -25.79 -30.50
CA ASP A 165 33.39 -25.75 -31.76
C ASP A 165 32.95 -26.85 -32.75
N ASN A 166 32.36 -27.96 -32.25
CA ASN A 166 31.96 -29.10 -33.08
C ASN A 166 30.51 -29.01 -33.61
N PHE A 167 29.62 -28.30 -32.93
CA PHE A 167 28.22 -28.15 -33.37
C PHE A 167 28.11 -27.24 -34.61
N LEU A 168 28.88 -26.14 -34.64
CA LEU A 168 28.93 -25.25 -35.80
C LEU A 168 29.67 -25.91 -36.99
N LYS A 169 30.73 -26.69 -36.73
CA LYS A 169 31.45 -27.46 -37.78
C LYS A 169 30.59 -28.55 -38.44
N ARG A 170 29.75 -29.26 -37.67
CA ARG A 170 28.83 -30.27 -38.23
C ARG A 170 27.71 -29.67 -39.08
N LYS A 171 27.20 -28.49 -38.71
CA LYS A 171 26.18 -27.79 -39.50
C LYS A 171 26.76 -27.24 -40.81
N TRP A 172 28.02 -26.79 -40.81
CA TRP A 172 28.74 -26.36 -42.01
C TRP A 172 29.03 -27.51 -42.99
N ASN A 173 29.49 -28.67 -42.52
CA ASN A 173 29.78 -29.82 -43.40
C ASN A 173 28.52 -30.45 -44.03
N ASN A 174 27.38 -30.41 -43.34
CA ASN A 174 26.10 -30.88 -43.91
C ASN A 174 25.51 -29.91 -44.94
N LEU A 175 25.79 -28.61 -44.84
CA LEU A 175 25.41 -27.63 -45.86
C LEU A 175 26.36 -27.69 -47.08
N TYR A 176 27.64 -27.98 -46.86
CA TYR A 176 28.64 -28.10 -47.94
C TYR A 176 28.40 -29.33 -48.83
N ASN A 177 28.02 -30.47 -48.26
CA ASN A 177 27.70 -31.70 -49.01
C ASN A 177 26.34 -31.68 -49.74
N PHE A 178 25.55 -30.61 -49.59
CA PHE A 178 24.26 -30.45 -50.29
C PHE A 178 24.36 -29.47 -51.47
N MET A 179 25.46 -28.72 -51.57
CA MET A 179 25.68 -27.71 -52.62
C MET A 179 26.84 -28.05 -53.57
N PHE A 180 27.54 -29.18 -53.38
CA PHE A 180 28.53 -29.74 -54.30
C PHE A 180 28.47 -31.26 -54.33
#